data_AF-A0A6G3XV59-F1
#
_entry.id   AF-A0A6G3XV59-F1
#
_cell.length_a   1.000
_cell.length_b   1.000
_cell.length_c   1.000
_cell.angle_alpha   90.00
_cell.angle_beta   90.00
_cell.angle_gamma   90.00
#
_symmetry.space_group_name_H-M   'P 1'
#
loop_
_entity.id
_entity.type
_entity.pdbx_description
1 polymer ?
#
loop_
_entity_poly.entity_id
_entity_poly.type
_entity_poly.pdbx_seq_one_letter_code
_entity_poly.pdbx_strand_id
1 'polypeptide(L)'
;MTTRHGWTTTPISADILRGALDLERTGRGVLPHRLPAGARRQIPDDQLAMAESQPSGVRLAFRTRATAVELDVVATKRVYPGAPPRPDGVYELLVDGHPVARASATDGDTLTVDLASMTSRTRPGPVETLRFTGLPEKEKDVEIWLPHDETTQLVALRTDAPLRSPGRSGRPVWLHHGSS
;
A
#
# COMPACT_ATOMS: atom_id res chain seq x y z
N MET A 1 2.81 1.30 35.09
CA MET A 1 3.10 -0.12 34.85
C MET A 1 3.01 -0.33 33.34
N THR A 2 4.14 -0.18 32.64
CA THR A 2 4.18 -0.16 31.17
C THR A 2 4.25 -1.61 30.71
N THR A 3 3.11 -2.24 30.43
CA THR A 3 3.10 -3.51 29.71
C THR A 3 3.79 -3.27 28.37
N ARG A 4 5.00 -3.81 28.20
CA ARG A 4 5.59 -4.00 26.88
C ARG A 4 4.71 -5.00 26.14
N HIS A 5 3.66 -4.53 25.48
CA HIS A 5 2.93 -5.35 24.54
C HIS A 5 3.88 -5.63 23.37
N GLY A 6 4.23 -6.91 23.20
CA GLY A 6 5.09 -7.34 22.10
C GLY A 6 4.42 -7.04 20.76
N TRP A 7 5.20 -6.61 19.78
CA TRP A 7 4.72 -6.44 18.43
C TRP A 7 4.19 -7.77 17.88
N THR A 8 3.00 -7.73 17.27
CA THR A 8 2.39 -8.84 16.55
C THR A 8 2.50 -8.57 15.06
N THR A 9 3.15 -9.48 14.33
CA THR A 9 3.14 -9.47 12.86
C THR A 9 1.88 -10.15 12.36
N THR A 10 1.12 -9.47 11.51
CA THR A 10 -0.09 -10.01 10.89
C THR A 10 0.15 -10.26 9.39
N PRO A 11 -0.18 -11.46 8.87
CA PRO A 11 -0.16 -11.71 7.44
C PRO A 11 -1.05 -10.72 6.68
N ILE A 12 -0.55 -10.19 5.57
CA ILE A 12 -1.33 -9.31 4.71
C ILE A 12 -2.09 -10.19 3.71
N SER A 13 -3.41 -10.22 3.85
CA SER A 13 -4.32 -11.03 3.04
C SER A 13 -5.53 -10.22 2.58
N ALA A 14 -6.29 -10.77 1.63
CA ALA A 14 -7.41 -10.09 0.98
C ALA A 14 -8.55 -9.69 1.95
N ASP A 15 -8.65 -10.32 3.12
CA ASP A 15 -9.64 -10.01 4.14
C ASP A 15 -9.42 -8.64 4.81
N ILE A 16 -8.18 -8.16 4.88
CA ILE A 16 -7.82 -6.82 5.38
C ILE A 16 -7.54 -5.80 4.28
N LEU A 17 -7.65 -6.19 3.01
CA LEU A 17 -7.41 -5.29 1.88
C LEU A 17 -8.74 -4.87 1.24
N ARG A 18 -8.86 -3.60 0.87
CA ARG A 18 -10.04 -3.04 0.18
C ARG A 18 -9.58 -2.29 -1.06
N GLY A 19 -10.33 -2.39 -2.14
CA GLY A 19 -10.05 -1.71 -3.42
C GLY A 19 -9.14 -2.47 -4.38
N ALA A 20 -8.54 -3.59 -3.97
CA ALA A 20 -7.79 -4.49 -4.85
C ALA A 20 -8.68 -5.64 -5.34
N LEU A 21 -8.49 -6.06 -6.59
CA LEU A 21 -9.20 -7.18 -7.23
C LEU A 21 -8.39 -8.48 -7.23
N ASP A 22 -7.09 -8.38 -7.01
CA ASP A 22 -6.19 -9.52 -6.87
C ASP A 22 -5.03 -9.15 -5.92
N LEU A 23 -4.42 -10.17 -5.32
CA LEU A 23 -3.30 -10.03 -4.39
C LEU A 23 -2.22 -11.05 -4.75
N GLU A 24 -1.22 -10.59 -5.48
CA GLU A 24 -0.11 -11.42 -5.93
C GLU A 24 0.89 -11.66 -4.80
N ARG A 25 1.33 -12.91 -4.64
CA ARG A 25 2.44 -13.25 -3.74
C ARG A 25 3.75 -13.10 -4.51
N THR A 26 4.67 -12.34 -3.95
CA THR A 26 6.00 -12.07 -4.51
C THR A 26 7.07 -12.63 -3.59
N GLY A 27 8.35 -12.60 -4.02
CA GLY A 27 9.47 -12.98 -3.16
C GLY A 27 9.71 -12.05 -1.96
N ARG A 28 9.09 -10.86 -1.93
CA ARG A 28 9.30 -9.85 -0.87
C ARG A 28 8.05 -9.52 -0.06
N GLY A 29 6.89 -10.08 -0.40
CA GLY A 29 5.61 -9.71 0.22
C GLY A 29 4.45 -9.93 -0.74
N VAL A 30 3.43 -9.09 -0.65
CA VAL A 30 2.26 -9.15 -1.53
C VAL A 30 2.09 -7.86 -2.34
N LEU A 31 1.65 -7.98 -3.59
CA LEU A 31 1.38 -6.87 -4.49
C LEU A 31 -0.13 -6.79 -4.76
N PRO A 32 -0.82 -5.73 -4.30
CA PRO A 32 -2.22 -5.52 -4.64
C PRO A 32 -2.36 -5.09 -6.10
N HIS A 33 -3.34 -5.67 -6.81
CA HIS A 33 -3.66 -5.32 -8.19
C HIS A 33 -5.07 -4.76 -8.30
N ARG A 34 -5.23 -3.74 -9.17
CA ARG A 34 -6.55 -3.16 -9.47
C ARG A 34 -7.26 -3.86 -10.61
N LEU A 35 -6.61 -4.85 -11.24
CA LEU A 35 -7.22 -5.75 -12.23
C LEU A 35 -7.17 -7.20 -11.75
N PRO A 36 -8.19 -8.03 -12.06
CA PRO A 36 -8.14 -9.46 -11.78
C PRO A 36 -7.01 -10.14 -12.55
N ALA A 37 -6.46 -11.23 -12.02
CA ALA A 37 -5.38 -11.99 -12.67
C ALA A 37 -5.67 -12.35 -14.14
N GLY A 38 -6.93 -12.63 -14.49
CA GLY A 38 -7.34 -12.92 -15.87
C GLY A 38 -7.21 -11.74 -16.83
N ALA A 39 -7.45 -10.51 -16.37
CA ALA A 39 -7.26 -9.30 -17.15
C ALA A 39 -5.77 -8.95 -17.25
N ARG A 40 -4.98 -9.18 -16.19
CA ARG A 40 -3.53 -8.91 -16.20
C ARG A 40 -2.77 -9.70 -17.26
N ARG A 41 -3.20 -10.93 -17.58
CA ARG A 41 -2.63 -11.75 -18.66
C ARG A 41 -2.89 -11.21 -20.07
N GLN A 42 -3.75 -10.20 -20.22
CA GLN A 42 -4.14 -9.60 -21.50
C GLN A 42 -3.61 -8.18 -21.66
N ILE A 43 -2.78 -7.70 -20.72
CA ILE A 43 -2.20 -6.37 -20.78
C ILE A 43 -1.26 -6.27 -22.00
N PRO A 44 -1.48 -5.32 -22.91
CA PRO A 44 -0.74 -5.25 -24.17
C PRO A 44 0.59 -4.49 -24.06
N ASP A 45 0.79 -3.71 -23.00
CA ASP A 45 1.95 -2.82 -22.84
C ASP A 45 2.35 -2.58 -21.36
N ASP A 46 3.59 -2.13 -21.17
CA ASP A 46 4.16 -1.85 -19.86
C ASP A 46 3.49 -0.67 -19.13
N GLN A 47 2.86 0.25 -19.87
CA GLN A 47 2.21 1.41 -19.28
C GLN A 47 0.95 1.00 -18.53
N LEU A 48 0.12 0.12 -19.10
CA LEU A 48 -1.04 -0.44 -18.43
C LEU A 48 -0.64 -1.38 -17.30
N ALA A 49 0.42 -2.19 -17.47
CA ALA A 49 0.97 -3.03 -16.40
C ALA A 49 1.43 -2.19 -15.19
N MET A 50 2.09 -1.06 -15.45
CA MET A 50 2.46 -0.12 -14.40
C MET A 50 1.22 0.50 -13.76
N ALA A 51 0.30 1.07 -14.55
CA ALA A 51 -0.85 1.80 -14.02
C ALA A 51 -1.77 0.92 -13.16
N GLU A 52 -2.03 -0.32 -13.56
CA GLU A 52 -2.92 -1.21 -12.80
C GLU A 52 -2.33 -1.63 -11.44
N SER A 53 -1.00 -1.75 -11.36
CA SER A 53 -0.28 -2.11 -10.13
C SER A 53 -0.13 -0.95 -9.14
N GLN A 54 -0.42 0.28 -9.55
CA GLN A 54 -0.45 1.45 -8.66
C GLN A 54 -1.74 1.40 -7.82
N PRO A 55 -1.66 1.47 -6.49
CA PRO A 55 -2.76 1.11 -5.59
C PRO A 55 -3.75 2.27 -5.34
N SER A 56 -4.09 3.05 -6.37
CA SER A 56 -5.10 4.11 -6.27
C SER A 56 -6.44 3.57 -5.75
N GLY A 57 -6.91 4.12 -4.63
CA GLY A 57 -8.14 3.68 -3.96
C GLY A 57 -8.01 2.38 -3.16
N VAL A 58 -6.83 1.76 -3.12
CA VAL A 58 -6.55 0.58 -2.31
C VAL A 58 -6.13 1.00 -0.90
N ARG A 59 -6.60 0.26 0.10
CA ARG A 59 -6.23 0.48 1.50
C ARG A 59 -6.20 -0.82 2.30
N LEU A 60 -5.33 -0.86 3.29
CA LEU A 60 -5.45 -1.79 4.41
C LEU A 60 -6.57 -1.30 5.33
N ALA A 61 -7.41 -2.20 5.81
CA ALA A 61 -8.48 -1.90 6.76
C ALA A 61 -8.56 -3.01 7.80
N PHE A 62 -8.56 -2.66 9.08
CA PHE A 62 -8.63 -3.60 10.19
C PHE A 62 -9.11 -2.93 11.48
N ARG A 63 -9.52 -3.73 12.46
CA ARG A 63 -9.94 -3.26 13.78
C ARG A 63 -8.91 -3.67 14.83
N THR A 64 -8.51 -2.75 15.70
CA THR A 64 -7.49 -3.01 16.73
C THR A 64 -7.53 -2.00 17.88
N ARG A 65 -6.95 -2.36 19.03
CA ARG A 65 -6.62 -1.43 20.13
C ARG A 65 -5.22 -0.84 20.02
N ALA A 66 -4.44 -1.23 19.02
CA ALA A 66 -3.03 -0.87 18.87
C ALA A 66 -2.79 0.64 18.96
N THR A 67 -1.81 1.06 19.74
CA THR A 67 -1.38 2.46 19.83
C THR A 67 -0.27 2.79 18.85
N ALA A 68 0.37 1.74 18.29
CA ALA A 68 1.37 1.83 17.26
C ALA A 68 1.14 0.79 16.14
N VAL A 69 1.34 1.23 14.91
CA VAL A 69 1.25 0.41 13.69
C VAL A 69 2.51 0.64 12.87
N GLU A 70 3.13 -0.43 12.41
CA GLU A 70 4.22 -0.41 11.43
C GLU A 70 3.79 -1.14 10.16
N LEU A 71 4.07 -0.52 9.02
CA LEU A 71 3.87 -1.13 7.70
C LEU A 71 5.19 -1.09 6.95
N ASP A 72 5.73 -2.27 6.65
CA ASP A 72 6.87 -2.42 5.77
C ASP A 72 6.40 -2.45 4.31
N VAL A 73 7.05 -1.64 3.49
CA VAL A 73 6.73 -1.52 2.06
C VAL A 73 7.98 -1.52 1.21
N VAL A 74 7.82 -1.92 -0.05
CA VAL A 74 8.75 -1.55 -1.12
C VAL A 74 7.96 -0.70 -2.10
N ALA A 75 8.19 0.62 -2.07
CA ALA A 75 7.64 1.55 -3.04
C ALA A 75 8.46 1.49 -4.34
N THR A 76 7.81 1.66 -5.49
CA THR A 76 8.50 1.79 -6.78
C THR A 76 8.59 3.25 -7.18
N LYS A 77 9.78 3.83 -7.03
CA LYS A 77 10.13 5.21 -7.35
C LYS A 77 10.38 5.38 -8.84
N ARG A 78 9.65 6.31 -9.46
CA ARG A 78 9.76 6.60 -10.89
C ARG A 78 10.77 7.71 -11.15
N VAL A 79 11.73 7.42 -12.01
CA VAL A 79 12.77 8.36 -12.42
C VAL A 79 12.71 8.56 -13.94
N TYR A 80 12.61 9.81 -14.35
CA TYR A 80 12.72 10.21 -15.74
C TYR A 80 14.04 10.99 -15.91
N PRO A 81 15.04 10.47 -16.63
CA PRO A 81 16.31 11.17 -16.82
C PRO A 81 16.11 12.59 -17.35
N GLY A 82 16.76 13.57 -16.72
CA GLY A 82 16.65 14.99 -17.09
C GLY A 82 15.42 15.72 -16.54
N ALA A 83 14.50 15.04 -15.86
CA ALA A 83 13.38 15.66 -15.16
C ALA A 83 13.63 15.76 -13.63
N PRO A 84 12.95 16.69 -12.92
CA PRO A 84 12.98 16.72 -11.47
C PRO A 84 12.45 15.41 -10.84
N PRO A 85 12.89 15.05 -9.63
CA PRO A 85 12.34 13.92 -8.88
C PRO A 85 10.82 14.03 -8.71
N ARG A 86 10.14 12.88 -8.78
CA ARG A 86 8.72 12.78 -8.43
C ARG A 86 8.56 12.95 -6.91
N PRO A 87 7.49 13.61 -6.44
CA PRO A 87 7.14 13.59 -5.02
C PRO A 87 6.93 12.15 -4.54
N ASP A 88 7.26 11.90 -3.27
CA ASP A 88 6.99 10.60 -2.67
C ASP A 88 5.49 10.34 -2.55
N GLY A 89 5.11 9.09 -2.79
CA GLY A 89 3.79 8.57 -2.46
C GLY A 89 3.45 8.79 -0.99
N VAL A 90 2.21 9.21 -0.72
CA VAL A 90 1.72 9.45 0.63
C VAL A 90 0.82 8.31 1.08
N TYR A 91 1.12 7.77 2.26
CA TYR A 91 0.30 6.83 3.00
C TYR A 91 -0.48 7.62 4.04
N GLU A 92 -1.80 7.54 4.01
CA GLU A 92 -2.66 8.26 4.96
C GLU A 92 -3.35 7.28 5.89
N LEU A 93 -3.14 7.46 7.20
CA LEU A 93 -3.76 6.65 8.24
C LEU A 93 -4.99 7.35 8.78
N LEU A 94 -6.13 6.65 8.71
CA LEU A 94 -7.40 7.06 9.27
C LEU A 94 -7.73 6.22 10.51
N VAL A 95 -8.32 6.87 11.50
CA VAL A 95 -8.96 6.22 12.66
C VAL A 95 -10.43 6.57 12.66
N ASP A 96 -11.29 5.56 12.67
CA ASP A 96 -12.75 5.71 12.65
C ASP A 96 -13.21 6.69 11.53
N GLY A 97 -12.57 6.60 10.36
CA GLY A 97 -12.85 7.45 9.18
C GLY A 97 -12.22 8.85 9.18
N HIS A 98 -11.44 9.22 10.21
CA HIS A 98 -10.81 10.54 10.32
C HIS A 98 -9.30 10.44 10.08
N PRO A 99 -8.71 11.26 9.19
CA PRO A 99 -7.26 11.28 9.00
C PRO A 99 -6.55 11.71 10.29
N VAL A 100 -5.55 10.93 10.73
CA VAL A 100 -4.79 11.23 11.95
C VAL A 100 -3.28 11.27 11.73
N ALA A 101 -2.76 10.64 10.68
CA ALA A 101 -1.34 10.64 10.38
C ALA A 101 -1.06 10.41 8.88
N ARG A 102 0.13 10.84 8.45
CA ARG A 102 0.66 10.62 7.11
C ARG A 102 2.10 10.16 7.20
N ALA A 103 2.51 9.32 6.27
CA ALA A 103 3.90 8.88 6.11
C ALA A 103 4.22 8.70 4.62
N SER A 104 5.50 8.65 4.29
CA SER A 104 6.01 8.36 2.96
C SER A 104 7.22 7.44 3.08
N ALA A 105 7.36 6.49 2.17
CA ALA A 105 8.59 5.74 2.00
C ALA A 105 9.48 6.57 1.07
N THR A 106 10.68 6.96 1.48
CA THR A 106 11.55 7.85 0.67
C THR A 106 12.48 7.08 -0.29
N ASP A 107 12.51 5.76 -0.18
CA ASP A 107 13.33 4.87 -1.00
C ASP A 107 12.53 3.61 -1.38
N GLY A 108 13.12 2.76 -2.21
CA GLY A 108 12.55 1.49 -2.66
C GLY A 108 13.07 1.11 -4.04
N ASP A 109 12.32 0.28 -4.75
CA ASP A 109 12.67 -0.04 -6.13
C ASP A 109 12.68 1.22 -6.99
N THR A 110 13.62 1.32 -7.91
CA THR A 110 13.66 2.42 -8.87
C THR A 110 13.26 1.91 -10.25
N LEU A 111 12.22 2.49 -10.84
CA LEU A 111 11.85 2.34 -12.25
C LEU A 111 12.35 3.57 -13.01
N THR A 112 13.44 3.40 -13.75
CA THR A 112 13.95 4.44 -14.67
C THR A 112 13.27 4.29 -16.02
N VAL A 113 12.60 5.34 -16.49
CA VAL A 113 11.93 5.38 -17.79
C VAL A 113 12.61 6.42 -18.67
N ASP A 114 13.28 5.95 -19.72
CA ASP A 114 13.86 6.81 -20.75
C ASP A 114 12.79 7.06 -21.83
N LEU A 115 12.28 8.29 -21.85
CA LEU A 115 11.24 8.69 -22.80
C LEU A 115 11.78 8.87 -24.24
N ALA A 116 13.09 9.05 -24.41
CA ALA A 116 13.70 9.21 -25.73
C ALA A 116 13.91 7.87 -26.43
N SER A 117 14.37 6.86 -25.69
CA SER A 117 14.55 5.49 -26.22
C SER A 117 13.34 4.58 -26.00
N MET A 118 12.31 5.05 -25.29
CA MET A 118 11.14 4.25 -24.88
C MET A 118 11.51 2.97 -24.13
N THR A 119 12.57 3.01 -23.32
CA THR A 119 13.02 1.87 -22.51
C THR A 119 12.78 2.10 -21.03
N SER A 120 12.51 1.03 -20.30
CA SER A 120 12.43 1.05 -18.84
C SER A 120 13.43 0.08 -18.21
N ARG A 121 13.93 0.42 -17.02
CA ARG A 121 14.79 -0.46 -16.23
C ARG A 121 14.44 -0.37 -14.76
N THR A 122 14.26 -1.53 -14.13
CA THR A 122 14.03 -1.63 -12.70
C THR A 122 15.32 -1.97 -11.96
N ARG A 123 15.57 -1.28 -10.84
CA ARG A 123 16.61 -1.61 -9.88
C ARG A 123 15.96 -1.92 -8.53
N PRO A 124 16.26 -3.08 -7.91
CA PRO A 124 15.78 -3.37 -6.57
C PRO A 124 16.33 -2.39 -5.53
N GLY A 125 15.49 -1.99 -4.58
CA GLY A 125 15.87 -1.17 -3.43
C GLY A 125 15.45 -1.75 -2.09
N PRO A 126 15.61 -0.98 -1.00
CA PRO A 126 15.34 -1.45 0.36
C PRO A 126 13.85 -1.57 0.65
N VAL A 127 13.54 -2.27 1.74
CA VAL A 127 12.24 -2.22 2.41
C VAL A 127 12.27 -1.03 3.36
N GLU A 128 11.22 -0.21 3.34
CA GLU A 128 11.03 0.93 4.22
C GLU A 128 9.93 0.64 5.24
N THR A 129 10.15 1.03 6.51
CA THR A 129 9.16 0.88 7.59
C THR A 129 8.43 2.20 7.84
N LEU A 130 7.14 2.24 7.52
CA LEU A 130 6.25 3.34 7.88
C LEU A 130 5.74 3.11 9.30
N ARG A 131 6.01 4.04 10.22
CA ARG A 131 5.62 3.92 11.62
C ARG A 131 4.62 5.00 12.02
N PHE A 132 3.46 4.56 12.51
CA PHE A 132 2.40 5.40 13.05
C PHE A 132 2.28 5.13 14.56
N THR A 133 2.32 6.18 15.37
CA THR A 133 2.28 6.09 16.84
C THR A 133 1.32 7.10 17.43
N GLY A 134 0.97 6.94 18.71
CA GLY A 134 0.08 7.89 19.40
C GLY A 134 -1.40 7.68 19.02
N LEU A 135 -1.74 6.49 18.51
CA LEU A 135 -3.13 6.17 18.20
C LEU A 135 -3.92 5.91 19.50
N PRO A 136 -5.23 6.21 19.54
CA PRO A 136 -6.04 6.02 20.74
C PRO A 136 -6.06 4.56 21.22
N GLU A 137 -5.83 4.32 22.52
CA GLU A 137 -5.84 2.98 23.15
C GLU A 137 -7.27 2.45 23.41
N LYS A 138 -8.10 2.51 22.37
CA LYS A 138 -9.47 1.96 22.34
C LYS A 138 -9.64 1.12 21.10
N GLU A 139 -10.67 0.27 21.12
CA GLU A 139 -11.11 -0.43 19.92
C GLU A 139 -11.52 0.60 18.86
N LYS A 140 -10.90 0.52 17.67
CA LYS A 140 -11.10 1.48 16.58
C LYS A 140 -10.92 0.79 15.24
N ASP A 141 -11.54 1.35 14.22
CA ASP A 141 -11.29 0.97 12.83
C ASP A 141 -10.10 1.79 12.32
N VAL A 142 -9.09 1.10 11.78
CA VAL A 142 -7.90 1.71 11.17
C VAL A 142 -7.93 1.45 9.68
N GLU A 143 -7.71 2.49 8.89
CA GLU A 143 -7.43 2.37 7.46
C GLU A 143 -6.06 2.98 7.15
N ILE A 144 -5.28 2.32 6.30
CA ILE A 144 -4.05 2.88 5.72
C ILE A 144 -4.25 2.93 4.21
N TRP A 145 -4.50 4.13 3.70
CA TRP A 145 -4.64 4.39 2.27
C TRP A 145 -3.27 4.38 1.61
N LEU A 146 -3.15 3.63 0.52
CA LEU A 146 -1.90 3.47 -0.22
C LEU A 146 -1.72 4.60 -1.26
N PRO A 147 -0.47 4.92 -1.64
CA PRO A 147 -0.21 6.01 -2.59
C PRO A 147 -0.81 5.71 -3.96
N HIS A 148 -1.42 6.72 -4.58
CA HIS A 148 -2.13 6.55 -5.85
C HIS A 148 -1.20 6.38 -7.07
N ASP A 149 0.06 6.78 -6.95
CA ASP A 149 0.98 6.93 -8.09
C ASP A 149 2.31 6.17 -7.92
N GLU A 150 2.40 5.24 -6.98
CA GLU A 150 3.56 4.37 -6.77
C GLU A 150 3.12 2.92 -6.58
N THR A 151 3.61 2.02 -7.44
CA THR A 151 3.45 0.58 -7.23
C THR A 151 4.07 0.22 -5.88
N THR A 152 3.27 -0.39 -4.99
CA THR A 152 3.65 -0.62 -3.59
C THR A 152 3.50 -2.09 -3.26
N GLN A 153 4.62 -2.77 -3.01
CA GLN A 153 4.59 -4.10 -2.39
C GLN A 153 4.44 -3.96 -0.89
N LEU A 154 3.52 -4.71 -0.31
CA LEU A 154 3.27 -4.76 1.13
C LEU A 154 4.03 -5.95 1.72
N VAL A 155 4.99 -5.69 2.60
CA VAL A 155 5.94 -6.70 3.10
C VAL A 155 5.46 -7.29 4.42
N ALA A 156 5.20 -6.44 5.41
CA ALA A 156 4.77 -6.87 6.73
C ALA A 156 3.91 -5.79 7.41
N LEU A 157 2.88 -6.21 8.13
CA LEU A 157 2.08 -5.35 9.00
C LEU A 157 2.34 -5.76 10.45
N ARG A 158 2.78 -4.81 11.28
CA ARG A 158 3.00 -5.03 12.71
C ARG A 158 2.18 -4.06 13.54
N THR A 159 1.66 -4.57 14.65
CA THR A 159 0.86 -3.79 15.60
C THR A 159 1.23 -4.15 17.03
N ASP A 160 1.15 -3.21 17.96
CA ASP A 160 1.41 -3.46 19.39
C ASP A 160 0.19 -4.05 20.13
N ALA A 161 -0.90 -4.33 19.42
CA ALA A 161 -2.01 -5.14 19.89
C ALA A 161 -2.62 -5.92 18.72
N PRO A 162 -3.20 -7.11 18.95
CA PRO A 162 -3.80 -7.91 17.88
C PRO A 162 -4.81 -7.11 17.04
N LEU A 163 -4.89 -7.43 15.76
CA LEU A 163 -5.89 -6.89 14.85
C LEU A 163 -6.87 -7.97 14.39
N ARG A 164 -8.03 -7.53 13.92
CA ARG A 164 -9.05 -8.38 13.29
C ARG A 164 -9.47 -7.76 11.96
N SER A 165 -9.83 -8.61 11.01
CA SER A 165 -10.42 -8.17 9.75
C SER A 165 -11.68 -7.35 10.02
N PRO A 166 -11.91 -6.26 9.28
CA PRO A 166 -13.05 -5.41 9.52
C PRO A 166 -14.31 -6.17 9.10
N GLY A 167 -15.41 -5.94 9.81
CA GLY A 167 -16.70 -6.53 9.48
C GLY A 167 -17.11 -6.17 8.04
N ARG A 168 -18.05 -6.94 7.48
CA ARG A 168 -18.66 -6.58 6.18
C ARG A 168 -19.29 -5.18 6.32
N SER A 169 -18.88 -4.25 5.47
CA SER A 169 -19.38 -2.86 5.54
C SER A 169 -20.87 -2.75 5.23
N GLY A 170 -21.43 -3.72 4.49
CA GLY A 170 -22.80 -3.68 3.97
C GLY A 170 -23.04 -2.59 2.92
N ARG A 171 -22.03 -1.76 2.62
CA ARG A 171 -22.14 -0.65 1.68
C ARG A 171 -22.12 -1.17 0.23
N PRO A 172 -22.86 -0.52 -0.69
CA PRO A 172 -22.73 -0.78 -2.11
C PRO A 172 -21.29 -0.62 -2.60
N VAL A 173 -20.90 -1.42 -3.59
CA VAL A 173 -19.63 -1.25 -4.28
C VAL A 173 -19.80 -0.18 -5.35
N TRP A 174 -18.97 0.86 -5.30
CA TRP A 174 -18.88 1.87 -6.36
C TRP A 174 -17.65 1.58 -7.21
N LEU A 175 -17.85 1.36 -8.50
CA LEU A 175 -16.80 1.20 -9.50
C LEU A 175 -16.71 2.47 -10.35
N HIS A 176 -15.50 2.99 -10.50
CA HIS A 176 -15.20 4.13 -11.36
C HIS A 176 -14.13 3.75 -12.39
N HIS A 177 -14.33 4.18 -13.63
CA HIS A 177 -13.38 4.03 -14.73
C HIS A 177 -13.27 5.36 -15.46
N GLY A 178 -12.05 5.87 -15.58
CA GLY A 178 -11.78 7.21 -16.10
C GLY A 178 -10.29 7.50 -16.07
N SER A 179 -9.91 8.64 -16.66
CA SER A 179 -8.52 9.11 -16.68
C SER A 179 -8.10 9.75 -15.36
N SER A 180 -6.80 10.02 -15.25
CA SER A 180 -6.18 10.89 -14.22
C SER A 180 -6.82 12.27 -14.16
#